data_AF-A0A9D5N479-F1
#
_entry.id   AF-A0A9D5N479-F1
#
_cell.length_a   1.000
_cell.length_b   1.000
_cell.length_c   1.000
_cell.angle_alpha   90.00
_cell.angle_beta   90.00
_cell.angle_gamma   90.00
#
_symmetry.space_group_name_H-M   'P 1'
#
loop_
_entity.id
_entity.type
_entity.pdbx_description
1 polymer ?
#
loop_
_entity_poly.entity_id
_entity_poly.type
_entity_poly.pdbx_seq_one_letter_code
_entity_poly.pdbx_strand_id
1 'polypeptide(L)'
;MRWVFLCASCTQKHINRFFFTSVCYNTFSGEKKPMKTADIRKHLNFRELGGYQSADGRKVVHGQFFRSGPLADLNDEEMAYVKSLGIRHVFDFRSEYEANEVPDPDIGAEHHLINAMVDGSGNQVQFDPKSIEEAAKDHEQANGFIEQMYGNLPFCQAYKEMFEVIKAEQTPILFHCSAGKDRTGIAAVLILLLLGVDEETALDDYELTNEYRKELIEKFFARVAHIIGDDMELKQKMQAFEGVNRSSAEYSLKTIKSRYADYGAYFEDVFGIDEKMRKKLQDLYLI
;
A
#
# COMPACT_ATOMS: atom_id res chain seq x y z
N MET A 1 -23.44 -35.79 -50.80
CA MET A 1 -23.91 -36.35 -49.52
C MET A 1 -24.17 -35.17 -48.59
N ARG A 2 -25.31 -34.48 -48.67
CA ARG A 2 -26.61 -34.78 -48.00
C ARG A 2 -26.42 -35.07 -46.51
N TRP A 3 -26.62 -34.06 -45.66
CA TRP A 3 -27.54 -34.06 -44.52
C TRP A 3 -28.02 -32.61 -44.27
N VAL A 4 -29.33 -32.49 -44.08
CA VAL A 4 -30.15 -31.28 -43.87
C VAL A 4 -30.71 -31.36 -42.45
N PHE A 5 -31.15 -30.22 -41.90
CA PHE A 5 -32.13 -29.97 -40.82
C PHE A 5 -31.53 -29.20 -39.63
N LEU A 6 -32.17 -28.20 -39.00
CA LEU A 6 -33.46 -27.51 -39.21
C LEU A 6 -33.40 -26.19 -38.42
N CYS A 7 -34.04 -25.14 -38.95
CA CYS A 7 -34.32 -23.87 -38.28
C CYS A 7 -35.73 -23.91 -37.67
N ALA A 8 -35.89 -23.45 -36.43
CA ALA A 8 -37.16 -23.00 -35.82
C ALA A 8 -36.77 -22.24 -34.53
N SER A 9 -37.29 -21.08 -34.15
CA SER A 9 -38.53 -20.40 -34.51
C SER A 9 -38.42 -18.92 -34.12
N CYS A 10 -38.88 -18.05 -35.01
CA CYS A 10 -39.13 -16.64 -34.76
C CYS A 10 -40.55 -16.48 -34.19
N THR A 11 -40.73 -15.77 -33.08
CA THR A 11 -42.02 -15.17 -32.69
C THR A 11 -41.80 -13.70 -32.33
N GLN A 12 -42.40 -12.86 -33.17
CA GLN A 12 -42.42 -11.41 -33.14
C GLN A 12 -43.30 -10.88 -31.98
N LYS A 13 -42.85 -9.85 -31.25
CA LYS A 13 -43.73 -8.77 -30.72
C LYS A 13 -42.92 -7.52 -30.32
N HIS A 14 -42.82 -6.62 -31.31
CA HIS A 14 -43.00 -5.16 -31.29
C HIS A 14 -42.40 -4.22 -30.21
N ILE A 15 -41.86 -3.09 -30.74
CA ILE A 15 -41.53 -1.76 -30.15
C ILE A 15 -40.10 -1.70 -29.57
N ASN A 16 -39.13 -0.90 -30.05
CA ASN A 16 -39.14 0.42 -30.67
C ASN A 16 -37.95 0.64 -31.64
N ARG A 17 -38.07 1.68 -32.46
CA ARG A 17 -37.34 1.96 -33.71
C ARG A 17 -36.16 2.94 -33.47
N PHE A 18 -35.10 2.79 -34.28
CA PHE A 18 -34.20 3.81 -34.86
C PHE A 18 -32.71 3.91 -34.45
N PHE A 19 -31.87 3.81 -35.49
CA PHE A 19 -30.48 4.25 -35.74
C PHE A 19 -29.38 3.73 -34.79
N PHE A 20 -28.40 2.94 -35.24
CA PHE A 20 -27.38 3.37 -36.19
C PHE A 20 -26.86 2.24 -37.09
N THR A 21 -26.67 2.59 -38.35
CA THR A 21 -25.94 1.86 -39.39
C THR A 21 -24.43 1.81 -39.13
N SER A 22 -23.84 0.72 -39.59
CA SER A 22 -22.42 0.48 -39.88
C SER A 22 -21.55 1.73 -40.10
N VAL A 23 -20.39 1.77 -39.44
CA VAL A 23 -19.17 2.40 -39.95
C VAL A 23 -18.03 1.40 -39.75
N CYS A 24 -17.59 0.76 -40.84
CA CYS A 24 -16.21 0.31 -40.98
C CYS A 24 -15.31 1.55 -40.96
N TYR A 25 -14.15 1.49 -40.30
CA TYR A 25 -12.94 2.35 -40.39
C TYR A 25 -12.31 2.28 -38.96
N ASN A 26 -11.02 2.07 -38.71
CA ASN A 26 -9.84 2.06 -39.55
C ASN A 26 -8.70 1.43 -38.73
N THR A 27 -7.74 0.79 -39.42
CA THR A 27 -6.27 0.86 -39.24
C THR A 27 -5.61 0.69 -37.88
N PHE A 28 -4.57 -0.16 -37.87
CA PHE A 28 -3.22 0.14 -37.35
C PHE A 28 -3.15 1.34 -36.37
N SER A 29 -3.18 1.07 -35.07
CA SER A 29 -2.43 1.85 -34.11
C SER A 29 -1.82 0.90 -33.10
N GLY A 30 -0.48 0.86 -33.06
CA GLY A 30 0.27 0.29 -31.94
C GLY A 30 0.17 1.19 -30.72
N GLU A 31 -1.00 1.77 -30.44
CA GLU A 31 -1.23 2.57 -29.25
C GLU A 31 -1.28 1.61 -28.05
N LYS A 32 -0.12 1.48 -27.39
CA LYS A 32 -0.06 0.87 -26.07
C LYS A 32 -1.05 1.62 -25.16
N LYS A 33 -1.97 0.88 -24.53
CA LYS A 33 -2.83 1.45 -23.49
C LYS A 33 -1.93 2.06 -22.40
N PRO A 34 -2.32 3.20 -21.80
CA PRO A 34 -1.57 3.77 -20.69
C PRO A 34 -1.52 2.75 -19.55
N MET A 35 -0.32 2.47 -19.05
CA MET A 35 -0.13 1.57 -17.92
C MET A 35 -0.85 2.13 -16.69
N LYS A 36 -1.48 1.26 -15.91
CA LYS A 36 -2.11 1.67 -14.64
C LYS A 36 -1.21 1.26 -13.48
N THR A 37 -1.36 1.93 -12.35
CA THR A 37 -0.66 1.60 -11.10
C THR A 37 -0.82 0.11 -10.74
N ALA A 38 -2.03 -0.44 -10.87
CA ALA A 38 -2.33 -1.85 -10.62
C ALA A 38 -1.63 -2.85 -11.57
N ASP A 39 -1.08 -2.36 -12.69
CA ASP A 39 -0.33 -3.16 -13.65
C ASP A 39 1.17 -3.16 -13.33
N ILE A 40 1.67 -2.24 -12.49
CA ILE A 40 3.06 -2.28 -12.03
C ILE A 40 3.20 -3.48 -11.09
N ARG A 41 4.12 -4.39 -11.44
CA ARG A 41 4.66 -5.47 -10.62
C ARG A 41 3.93 -5.68 -9.30
N LYS A 42 2.84 -6.46 -9.33
CA LYS A 42 1.98 -6.67 -8.16
C LYS A 42 2.75 -7.04 -6.89
N HIS A 43 3.84 -7.81 -7.02
CA HIS A 43 4.70 -8.20 -5.90
C HIS A 43 5.40 -7.01 -5.19
N LEU A 44 5.61 -5.88 -5.87
CA LEU A 44 6.09 -4.63 -5.26
C LEU A 44 4.98 -3.90 -4.49
N ASN A 45 3.76 -4.43 -4.45
CA ASN A 45 2.66 -3.82 -3.71
C ASN A 45 2.36 -2.37 -4.15
N PHE A 46 2.69 -2.02 -5.41
CA PHE A 46 2.58 -0.67 -5.95
C PHE A 46 1.12 -0.28 -6.16
N ARG A 47 0.65 0.78 -5.47
CA ARG A 47 -0.69 1.36 -5.64
C ARG A 47 -0.75 2.79 -5.12
N GLU A 48 -1.83 3.48 -5.43
CA GLU A 48 -2.14 4.80 -4.87
C GLU A 48 -3.23 4.72 -3.80
N LEU A 49 -3.34 5.76 -2.97
CA LEU A 49 -4.42 5.94 -2.00
C LEU A 49 -5.58 6.79 -2.53
N GLY A 50 -5.64 7.06 -3.82
CA GLY A 50 -6.75 7.79 -4.45
C GLY A 50 -8.06 7.00 -4.44
N GLY A 51 -9.17 7.68 -4.21
CA GLY A 51 -10.52 7.14 -4.34
C GLY A 51 -11.16 6.59 -3.07
N TYR A 52 -10.41 6.46 -1.96
CA TYR A 52 -11.00 6.10 -0.66
C TYR A 52 -11.96 7.17 -0.18
N GLN A 53 -13.11 6.77 0.36
CA GLN A 53 -14.14 7.68 0.84
C GLN A 53 -13.89 8.07 2.29
N SER A 54 -13.89 9.38 2.58
CA SER A 54 -13.85 9.91 3.95
C SER A 54 -15.23 9.86 4.61
N ALA A 55 -15.25 9.97 5.94
CA ALA A 55 -16.48 9.95 6.74
C ALA A 55 -17.47 11.09 6.39
N ASP A 56 -17.00 12.18 5.78
CA ASP A 56 -17.83 13.30 5.29
C ASP A 56 -18.35 13.11 3.85
N GLY A 57 -18.04 11.96 3.24
CA GLY A 57 -18.54 11.55 1.93
C GLY A 57 -17.65 11.93 0.75
N ARG A 58 -16.62 12.76 0.94
CA ARG A 58 -15.64 13.11 -0.09
C ARG A 58 -14.68 11.93 -0.37
N LYS A 59 -13.88 12.02 -1.42
CA LYS A 59 -12.91 10.99 -1.81
C LYS A 59 -11.50 11.52 -1.89
N VAL A 60 -10.53 10.71 -1.47
CA VAL A 60 -9.10 11.02 -1.63
C VAL A 60 -8.78 11.29 -3.09
N VAL A 61 -8.13 12.41 -3.37
CA VAL A 61 -7.71 12.81 -4.71
C VAL A 61 -6.69 11.81 -5.25
N HIS A 62 -6.90 11.36 -6.50
CA HIS A 62 -5.97 10.47 -7.19
C HIS A 62 -4.63 11.16 -7.49
N GLY A 63 -3.57 10.36 -7.52
CA GLY A 63 -2.23 10.83 -7.89
C GLY A 63 -1.53 11.67 -6.82
N GLN A 64 -1.89 11.55 -5.54
CA GLN A 64 -1.25 12.33 -4.46
C GLN A 64 -0.36 11.47 -3.54
N PHE A 65 -0.77 10.24 -3.27
CA PHE A 65 -0.08 9.35 -2.34
C PHE A 65 0.10 7.99 -3.00
N PHE A 66 1.35 7.59 -3.22
CA PHE A 66 1.72 6.30 -3.78
C PHE A 66 2.48 5.48 -2.73
N ARG A 67 2.22 4.17 -2.72
CA ARG A 67 2.90 3.21 -1.86
C ARG A 67 3.46 2.07 -2.68
N SER A 68 4.61 1.53 -2.30
CA SER A 68 5.24 0.39 -2.97
C SER A 68 6.32 -0.27 -2.10
N GLY A 69 6.98 -1.31 -2.62
CA GLY A 69 8.31 -1.76 -2.24
C GLY A 69 9.39 -1.00 -3.00
N PRO A 70 10.65 -1.47 -3.02
CA PRO A 70 11.75 -0.81 -3.70
C PRO A 70 11.52 -0.70 -5.20
N LEU A 71 11.99 0.38 -5.81
CA LEU A 71 11.80 0.63 -7.24
C LEU A 71 12.93 0.05 -8.12
N ALA A 72 13.94 -0.57 -7.50
CA ALA A 72 15.15 -1.10 -8.15
C ALA A 72 14.87 -2.06 -9.31
N ASP A 73 13.82 -2.86 -9.20
CA ASP A 73 13.58 -3.92 -10.16
C ASP A 73 12.81 -3.46 -11.40
N LEU A 74 12.23 -2.25 -11.43
CA LEU A 74 11.35 -1.78 -12.51
C LEU A 74 12.03 -1.83 -13.90
N ASN A 75 11.26 -2.22 -14.93
CA ASN A 75 11.72 -2.18 -16.32
C ASN A 75 11.58 -0.77 -16.91
N ASP A 76 12.10 -0.54 -18.11
CA ASP A 76 12.10 0.81 -18.74
C ASP A 76 10.70 1.42 -18.92
N GLU A 77 9.70 0.60 -19.26
CA GLU A 77 8.30 1.06 -19.43
C GLU A 77 7.67 1.41 -18.09
N GLU A 78 7.93 0.60 -17.06
CA GLU A 78 7.50 0.85 -15.70
C GLU A 78 8.16 2.09 -15.11
N MET A 79 9.45 2.25 -15.35
CA MET A 79 10.23 3.41 -14.93
C MET A 79 9.74 4.70 -15.59
N ALA A 80 9.48 4.66 -16.91
CA ALA A 80 8.90 5.78 -17.62
C ALA A 80 7.51 6.16 -17.07
N TYR A 81 6.69 5.17 -16.72
CA TYR A 81 5.41 5.42 -16.09
C TYR A 81 5.54 6.05 -14.70
N VAL A 82 6.39 5.50 -13.82
CA VAL A 82 6.60 6.06 -12.47
C VAL A 82 7.11 7.51 -12.56
N LYS A 83 8.02 7.80 -13.49
CA LYS A 83 8.46 9.18 -13.79
C LYS A 83 7.30 10.07 -14.26
N SER A 84 6.39 9.54 -15.07
CA SER A 84 5.22 10.27 -15.55
C SER A 84 4.20 10.62 -14.46
N LEU A 85 4.25 9.96 -13.29
CA LEU A 85 3.41 10.28 -12.14
C LEU A 85 3.77 11.62 -11.48
N GLY A 86 4.95 12.18 -11.80
CA GLY A 86 5.39 13.47 -11.26
C GLY A 86 5.62 13.45 -9.75
N ILE A 87 6.04 12.31 -9.20
CA ILE A 87 6.40 12.15 -7.79
C ILE A 87 7.49 13.17 -7.44
N ARG A 88 7.25 13.96 -6.39
CA ARG A 88 8.16 15.01 -5.93
C ARG A 88 9.09 14.53 -4.83
N HIS A 89 8.58 13.69 -3.93
CA HIS A 89 9.34 13.12 -2.81
C HIS A 89 9.17 11.60 -2.74
N VAL A 90 10.27 10.90 -2.51
CA VAL A 90 10.30 9.48 -2.19
C VAL A 90 10.74 9.33 -0.74
N PHE A 91 9.91 8.69 0.09
CA PHE A 91 10.25 8.30 1.45
C PHE A 91 10.63 6.82 1.49
N ASP A 92 11.92 6.56 1.60
CA ASP A 92 12.47 5.21 1.77
C ASP A 92 12.62 4.90 3.26
N PHE A 93 11.70 4.09 3.78
CA PHE A 93 11.68 3.69 5.19
C PHE A 93 12.64 2.56 5.55
N ARG A 94 13.51 2.17 4.62
CA ARG A 94 14.55 1.16 4.83
C ARG A 94 15.67 1.67 5.73
N SER A 95 16.37 0.74 6.35
CA SER A 95 17.69 1.01 6.90
C SER A 95 18.69 1.31 5.78
N GLU A 96 19.79 1.99 6.11
CA GLU A 96 20.87 2.24 5.14
C GLU A 96 21.41 0.95 4.53
N TYR A 97 21.47 -0.13 5.32
CA TYR A 97 21.89 -1.44 4.85
C TYR A 97 20.94 -1.98 3.76
N GLU A 98 19.64 -2.02 4.02
CA GLU A 98 18.62 -2.48 3.08
C GLU A 98 18.60 -1.63 1.79
N ALA A 99 18.84 -0.31 1.90
CA ALA A 99 18.89 0.59 0.76
C ALA A 99 20.19 0.45 -0.06
N ASN A 100 21.33 0.16 0.58
CA ASN A 100 22.59 -0.05 -0.11
C ASN A 100 22.64 -1.39 -0.87
N GLU A 101 21.99 -2.44 -0.36
CA GLU A 101 21.91 -3.74 -1.04
C GLU A 101 21.04 -3.69 -2.30
N VAL A 102 19.95 -2.91 -2.26
CA VAL A 102 18.99 -2.77 -3.38
C VAL A 102 18.70 -1.28 -3.59
N PRO A 103 19.61 -0.53 -4.21
CA PRO A 103 19.46 0.92 -4.36
C PRO A 103 18.29 1.28 -5.29
N ASP A 104 17.50 2.27 -4.88
CA ASP A 104 16.43 2.79 -5.72
C ASP A 104 17.00 3.59 -6.91
N PRO A 105 16.36 3.48 -8.09
CA PRO A 105 16.74 4.25 -9.26
C PRO A 105 16.35 5.72 -9.10
N ASP A 106 17.07 6.60 -9.79
CA ASP A 106 16.70 8.02 -9.85
C ASP A 106 15.45 8.23 -10.72
N ILE A 107 14.36 8.62 -10.05
CA ILE A 107 13.09 8.98 -10.68
C ILE A 107 12.89 10.50 -10.86
N GLY A 108 13.87 11.33 -10.47
CA GLY A 108 13.78 12.80 -10.50
C GLY A 108 13.02 13.41 -9.31
N ALA A 109 12.87 12.65 -8.22
CA ALA A 109 12.24 13.07 -6.97
C ALA A 109 13.30 13.33 -5.89
N GLU A 110 12.98 14.16 -4.90
CA GLU A 110 13.79 14.28 -3.69
C GLU A 110 13.69 12.97 -2.89
N HIS A 111 14.83 12.35 -2.60
CA HIS A 111 14.89 11.03 -1.96
C HIS A 111 15.25 11.16 -0.47
N HIS A 112 14.31 10.79 0.39
CA HIS A 112 14.42 10.78 1.85
C HIS A 112 14.67 9.34 2.33
N LEU A 113 15.94 8.98 2.55
CA LEU A 113 16.30 7.71 3.17
C LEU A 113 16.27 7.88 4.70
N ILE A 114 15.18 7.41 5.33
CA ILE A 114 14.98 7.54 6.77
C ILE A 114 14.33 6.28 7.35
N ASN A 115 15.09 5.53 8.14
CA ASN A 115 14.61 4.28 8.70
C ASN A 115 13.41 4.51 9.65
N ALA A 116 12.29 3.86 9.35
CA ALA A 116 11.08 3.92 10.19
C ALA A 116 11.13 3.00 11.42
N MET A 117 12.09 2.07 11.49
CA MET A 117 12.25 1.14 12.61
C MET A 117 13.49 1.49 13.43
N VAL A 118 13.23 1.93 14.66
CA VAL A 118 14.26 2.21 15.67
C VAL A 118 13.95 1.47 16.96
N ASP A 119 14.97 1.08 17.70
CA ASP A 119 14.82 0.46 19.02
C ASP A 119 14.41 1.51 20.07
N GLY A 120 14.18 1.08 21.31
CA GLY A 120 13.81 1.99 22.42
C GLY A 120 14.89 3.02 22.77
N SER A 121 16.10 2.89 22.22
CA SER A 121 17.23 3.83 22.36
C SER A 121 17.45 4.68 21.09
N GLY A 122 16.62 4.51 20.06
CA GLY A 122 16.72 5.24 18.79
C GLY A 122 17.72 4.67 17.79
N ASN A 123 18.33 3.51 18.04
CA ASN A 123 19.22 2.88 17.06
C ASN A 123 18.42 2.21 15.94
N GLN A 124 18.98 2.21 14.73
CA GLN A 124 18.34 1.55 13.58
C GLN A 124 18.16 0.05 13.83
N VAL A 125 16.91 -0.41 13.72
CA VAL A 125 16.60 -1.84 13.73
C VAL A 125 16.60 -2.33 12.29
N GLN A 126 17.35 -3.40 12.05
CA GLN A 126 17.43 -4.05 10.75
C GLN A 126 16.37 -5.12 10.63
N PHE A 127 15.70 -5.15 9.48
CA PHE A 127 14.80 -6.25 9.12
C PHE A 127 15.63 -7.33 8.41
N ASP A 128 16.30 -8.19 9.18
CA ASP A 128 16.94 -9.39 8.64
C ASP A 128 15.94 -10.56 8.74
N PRO A 129 15.51 -11.17 7.64
CA PRO A 129 14.70 -12.40 7.69
C PRO A 129 15.31 -13.49 8.59
N LYS A 130 16.64 -13.55 8.72
CA LYS A 130 17.33 -14.47 9.64
C LYS A 130 17.15 -14.09 11.11
N SER A 131 17.12 -12.79 11.44
CA SER A 131 16.86 -12.36 12.82
C SER A 131 15.42 -12.64 13.24
N ILE A 132 14.48 -12.64 12.30
CA ILE A 132 13.09 -13.07 12.53
C ILE A 132 13.01 -14.59 12.69
N GLU A 133 13.72 -15.38 11.88
CA GLU A 133 13.76 -16.84 12.02
C GLU A 133 14.43 -17.27 13.34
N GLU A 134 15.45 -16.53 13.81
CA GLU A 134 16.09 -16.75 15.10
C GLU A 134 15.21 -16.27 16.26
N ALA A 135 14.56 -15.11 16.17
CA ALA A 135 13.60 -14.64 17.17
C ALA A 135 12.37 -15.56 17.27
N ALA A 136 11.90 -16.10 16.14
CA ALA A 136 10.76 -17.02 16.08
C ALA A 136 11.00 -18.38 16.76
N LYS A 137 12.26 -18.73 17.08
CA LYS A 137 12.59 -19.92 17.89
C LYS A 137 12.26 -19.75 19.37
N ASP A 138 12.04 -18.51 19.83
CA ASP A 138 11.55 -18.18 21.17
C ASP A 138 10.23 -17.39 21.07
N HIS A 139 9.11 -18.12 21.14
CA HIS A 139 7.77 -17.59 20.83
C HIS A 139 7.36 -16.35 21.66
N GLU A 140 7.90 -16.17 22.87
CA GLU A 140 7.57 -15.03 23.73
C GLU A 140 8.34 -13.76 23.35
N GLN A 141 9.63 -13.90 23.01
CA GLN A 141 10.45 -12.79 22.52
C GLN A 141 10.02 -12.30 21.13
N ALA A 142 9.63 -13.21 20.23
CA ALA A 142 9.14 -12.86 18.90
C ALA A 142 7.87 -11.99 18.92
N ASN A 143 6.92 -12.33 19.79
CA ASN A 143 5.67 -11.57 19.94
C ASN A 143 5.93 -10.17 20.50
N GLY A 144 6.78 -10.06 21.53
CA GLY A 144 7.15 -8.77 22.13
C GLY A 144 7.84 -7.82 21.14
N PHE A 145 8.73 -8.34 20.29
CA PHE A 145 9.44 -7.55 19.30
C PHE A 145 8.53 -7.03 18.18
N ILE A 146 7.65 -7.87 17.62
CA ILE A 146 6.74 -7.47 16.54
C ILE A 146 5.73 -6.45 17.05
N GLU A 147 5.14 -6.69 18.23
CA GLU A 147 4.24 -5.74 18.87
C GLU A 147 4.92 -4.40 19.14
N GLN A 148 6.14 -4.42 19.70
CA GLN A 148 6.89 -3.20 19.94
C GLN A 148 7.21 -2.45 18.63
N MET A 149 7.54 -3.17 17.56
CA MET A 149 7.75 -2.58 16.23
C MET A 149 6.48 -1.85 15.74
N TYR A 150 5.35 -2.56 15.69
CA TYR A 150 4.08 -1.98 15.22
C TYR A 150 3.56 -0.86 16.14
N GLY A 151 3.79 -0.96 17.45
CA GLY A 151 3.42 0.09 18.41
C GLY A 151 4.27 1.36 18.29
N ASN A 152 5.52 1.24 17.82
CA ASN A 152 6.43 2.38 17.67
C ASN A 152 6.31 3.10 16.32
N LEU A 153 5.93 2.40 15.25
CA LEU A 153 5.82 2.99 13.90
C LEU A 153 5.02 4.30 13.87
N PRO A 154 3.82 4.43 14.51
CA PRO A 154 3.07 5.67 14.51
C PRO A 154 3.78 6.90 15.10
N PHE A 155 4.90 6.71 15.80
CA PHE A 155 5.63 7.76 16.50
C PHE A 155 7.04 8.01 15.94
N CYS A 156 7.43 7.26 14.90
CA CYS A 156 8.80 7.29 14.38
C CYS A 156 9.12 8.61 13.65
N GLN A 157 10.41 8.95 13.60
CA GLN A 157 10.89 10.18 12.95
C GLN A 157 10.64 10.18 11.44
N ALA A 158 10.74 9.02 10.78
CA ALA A 158 10.45 8.86 9.35
C ALA A 158 9.06 9.38 8.97
N TYR A 159 8.05 9.05 9.77
CA TYR A 159 6.70 9.51 9.50
C TYR A 159 6.56 11.00 9.78
N LYS A 160 7.23 11.53 10.82
CA LYS A 160 7.23 12.97 11.08
C LYS A 160 7.74 13.76 9.88
N GLU A 161 8.85 13.34 9.29
CA GLU A 161 9.40 13.97 8.07
C GLU A 161 8.43 13.89 6.88
N MET A 162 7.80 12.73 6.68
CA MET A 162 6.76 12.57 5.66
C MET A 162 5.57 13.52 5.88
N PHE A 163 5.07 13.64 7.11
CA PHE A 163 3.97 14.53 7.42
C PHE A 163 4.35 16.02 7.34
N GLU A 164 5.62 16.41 7.51
CA GLU A 164 6.08 17.78 7.20
C GLU A 164 5.92 18.10 5.71
N VAL A 165 6.28 17.18 4.81
CA VAL A 165 6.09 17.35 3.35
C VAL A 165 4.61 17.42 2.98
N ILE A 166 3.76 16.60 3.63
CA ILE A 166 2.31 16.65 3.45
C ILE A 166 1.74 18.00 3.92
N LYS A 167 2.14 18.49 5.10
CA LYS A 167 1.75 19.81 5.63
C LYS A 167 2.17 20.96 4.72
N ALA A 168 3.33 20.82 4.06
CA ALA A 168 3.87 21.78 3.11
C ALA A 168 3.22 21.69 1.72
N GLU A 169 2.23 20.81 1.51
CA GLU A 169 1.52 20.63 0.23
C GLU A 169 2.45 20.17 -0.92
N GLN A 170 3.51 19.45 -0.58
CA GLN A 170 4.52 18.99 -1.53
C GLN A 170 4.25 17.57 -2.06
N THR A 171 3.00 17.28 -2.40
CA THR A 171 2.59 16.04 -3.11
C THR A 171 2.71 16.23 -4.63
N PRO A 172 2.80 15.15 -5.45
CA PRO A 172 2.68 13.74 -5.08
C PRO A 172 3.90 13.16 -4.36
N ILE A 173 3.65 12.25 -3.41
CA ILE A 173 4.71 11.51 -2.71
C ILE A 173 4.60 10.00 -2.99
N LEU A 174 5.75 9.32 -3.00
CA LEU A 174 5.82 7.87 -2.93
C LEU A 174 6.52 7.47 -1.63
N PHE A 175 5.99 6.49 -0.90
CA PHE A 175 6.64 5.97 0.29
C PHE A 175 6.73 4.44 0.22
N HIS A 176 7.87 3.90 0.62
CA HIS A 176 8.13 2.47 0.50
C HIS A 176 9.03 1.94 1.62
N CYS A 177 9.15 0.62 1.65
CA CYS A 177 10.13 -0.10 2.45
C CYS A 177 10.60 -1.31 1.62
N SER A 178 11.12 -2.37 2.24
CA SER A 178 11.64 -3.55 1.52
C SER A 178 10.58 -4.40 0.81
N ALA A 179 9.34 -4.39 1.30
CA ALA A 179 8.23 -5.16 0.71
C ALA A 179 6.96 -4.34 0.46
N GLY A 180 6.98 -3.06 0.85
CA GLY A 180 5.80 -2.19 0.81
C GLY A 180 4.66 -2.60 1.74
N LYS A 181 4.95 -3.42 2.77
CA LYS A 181 3.94 -4.06 3.62
C LYS A 181 3.79 -3.41 5.00
N ASP A 182 4.78 -3.50 5.91
CA ASP A 182 4.61 -3.13 7.33
C ASP A 182 4.78 -1.61 7.53
N ARG A 183 6.02 -1.11 7.42
CA ARG A 183 6.36 0.33 7.52
C ARG A 183 5.49 1.15 6.55
N THR A 184 5.49 0.78 5.28
CA THR A 184 4.65 1.41 4.25
C THR A 184 3.15 1.30 4.57
N GLY A 185 2.69 0.17 5.10
CA GLY A 185 1.28 -0.04 5.41
C GLY A 185 0.78 0.84 6.54
N ILE A 186 1.55 0.96 7.63
CA ILE A 186 1.18 1.84 8.73
C ILE A 186 1.22 3.30 8.28
N ALA A 187 2.20 3.72 7.47
CA ALA A 187 2.21 5.06 6.88
C ALA A 187 0.93 5.35 6.05
N ALA A 188 0.50 4.40 5.22
CA ALA A 188 -0.73 4.52 4.43
C ALA A 188 -1.98 4.63 5.31
N VAL A 189 -2.09 3.79 6.33
CA VAL A 189 -3.19 3.84 7.32
C VAL A 189 -3.26 5.24 7.97
N LEU A 190 -2.12 5.80 8.40
CA LEU A 190 -2.09 7.11 9.02
C LEU A 190 -2.48 8.24 8.06
N ILE A 191 -2.09 8.17 6.78
CA ILE A 191 -2.52 9.14 5.76
C ILE A 191 -4.05 9.09 5.58
N LEU A 192 -4.62 7.88 5.44
CA LEU A 192 -6.07 7.70 5.29
C LEU A 192 -6.83 8.24 6.51
N LEU A 193 -6.37 7.93 7.72
CA LEU A 193 -6.95 8.45 8.97
C LEU A 193 -6.83 9.97 9.09
N LEU A 194 -5.70 10.56 8.69
CA LEU A 194 -5.55 12.03 8.64
C LEU A 194 -6.64 12.65 7.77
N LEU A 195 -6.88 12.07 6.60
CA LEU A 195 -7.90 12.49 5.64
C LEU A 195 -9.33 12.12 6.04
N GLY A 196 -9.53 11.51 7.22
CA GLY A 196 -10.85 11.21 7.75
C GLY A 196 -11.53 10.00 7.11
N VAL A 197 -10.78 9.14 6.43
CA VAL A 197 -11.21 7.77 6.11
C VAL A 197 -11.32 6.99 7.43
N ASP A 198 -12.33 6.15 7.56
CA ASP A 198 -12.56 5.39 8.79
C ASP A 198 -11.52 4.29 9.00
N GLU A 199 -11.39 3.82 10.24
CA GLU A 199 -10.40 2.80 10.62
C GLU A 199 -10.55 1.51 9.81
N GLU A 200 -11.78 1.05 9.59
CA GLU A 200 -12.05 -0.23 8.93
C GLU A 200 -11.58 -0.18 7.48
N THR A 201 -11.94 0.90 6.76
CA THR A 201 -11.48 1.13 5.39
C THR A 201 -9.95 1.28 5.29
N ALA A 202 -9.32 1.96 6.26
CA ALA A 202 -7.86 2.11 6.27
C ALA A 202 -7.15 0.77 6.52
N LEU A 203 -7.68 -0.06 7.42
CA LEU A 203 -7.18 -1.41 7.67
C LEU A 203 -7.45 -2.35 6.49
N ASP A 204 -8.53 -2.16 5.74
CA ASP A 204 -8.79 -2.89 4.50
C ASP A 204 -7.73 -2.60 3.42
N ASP A 205 -7.31 -1.33 3.23
CA ASP A 205 -6.17 -1.01 2.35
C ASP A 205 -4.88 -1.71 2.80
N TYR A 206 -4.66 -1.74 4.11
CA TYR A 206 -3.50 -2.43 4.67
C TYR A 206 -3.50 -3.91 4.26
N GLU A 207 -4.64 -4.59 4.40
CA GLU A 207 -4.81 -6.00 4.05
C GLU A 207 -4.82 -6.28 2.54
N LEU A 208 -5.13 -5.29 1.68
CA LEU A 208 -4.97 -5.44 0.21
C LEU A 208 -3.54 -5.87 -0.16
N THR A 209 -2.56 -5.63 0.70
CA THR A 209 -1.20 -6.18 0.54
C THR A 209 -1.20 -7.69 0.30
N ASN A 210 -2.10 -8.45 0.92
CA ASN A 210 -2.21 -9.89 0.73
C ASN A 210 -2.68 -10.27 -0.69
N GLU A 211 -3.50 -9.44 -1.32
CA GLU A 211 -3.93 -9.63 -2.71
C GLU A 211 -2.81 -9.28 -3.71
N TYR A 212 -2.13 -8.16 -3.48
CA TYR A 212 -1.00 -7.73 -4.32
C TYR A 212 0.19 -8.70 -4.24
N ARG A 213 0.42 -9.29 -3.06
CA ARG A 213 1.52 -10.24 -2.81
C ARG A 213 1.09 -11.71 -2.85
N LYS A 214 -0.13 -12.00 -3.33
CA LYS A 214 -0.72 -13.35 -3.32
C LYS A 214 0.21 -14.43 -3.87
N GLU A 215 0.85 -14.18 -5.02
CA GLU A 215 1.77 -15.16 -5.62
C GLU A 215 3.01 -15.44 -4.76
N LEU A 216 3.54 -14.44 -4.05
CA LEU A 216 4.67 -14.63 -3.14
C LEU A 216 4.24 -15.38 -1.89
N ILE A 217 3.07 -15.06 -1.35
CA ILE A 217 2.46 -15.74 -0.21
C ILE A 217 2.22 -17.23 -0.55
N GLU A 218 1.64 -17.52 -1.70
CA GLU A 218 1.41 -18.90 -2.17
C GLU A 218 2.73 -19.66 -2.38
N LYS A 219 3.74 -19.04 -3.00
CA LYS A 219 5.08 -19.63 -3.15
C LYS A 219 5.75 -19.90 -1.81
N PHE A 220 5.60 -19.01 -0.84
CA PHE A 220 6.12 -19.21 0.50
C PHE A 220 5.42 -20.39 1.19
N PHE A 221 4.08 -20.39 1.22
CA PHE A 221 3.33 -21.48 1.83
C PHE A 221 3.59 -22.83 1.15
N ALA A 222 3.80 -22.87 -0.17
CA ALA A 222 4.21 -24.10 -0.85
C ALA A 222 5.58 -24.62 -0.36
N ARG A 223 6.54 -23.73 -0.09
CA ARG A 223 7.87 -24.11 0.45
C ARG A 223 7.76 -24.65 1.89
N VAL A 224 6.96 -24.01 2.73
CA VAL A 224 6.84 -24.35 4.16
C VAL A 224 5.68 -25.30 4.48
N ALA A 225 4.97 -25.82 3.48
CA ALA A 225 3.80 -26.69 3.68
C ALA A 225 4.11 -27.92 4.56
N HIS A 226 5.31 -28.49 4.43
CA HIS A 226 5.78 -29.62 5.22
C HIS A 226 6.02 -29.28 6.71
N ILE A 227 6.18 -28.00 7.04
CA ILE A 227 6.35 -27.49 8.41
C ILE A 227 4.98 -27.18 9.03
N ILE A 228 4.08 -26.55 8.26
CA ILE A 228 2.77 -26.08 8.75
C ILE A 228 1.78 -27.24 8.93
N GLY A 229 1.73 -28.18 7.98
CA GLY A 229 0.66 -29.18 7.95
C GLY A 229 -0.73 -28.53 7.95
N ASP A 230 -1.62 -29.00 8.84
CA ASP A 230 -2.99 -28.49 9.01
C ASP A 230 -3.13 -27.45 10.14
N ASP A 231 -2.02 -26.96 10.71
CA ASP A 231 -2.04 -25.98 11.80
C ASP A 231 -2.40 -24.58 11.30
N MET A 232 -3.66 -24.20 11.47
CA MET A 232 -4.19 -22.90 11.06
C MET A 232 -3.63 -21.73 11.87
N GLU A 233 -3.28 -21.93 13.14
CA GLU A 233 -2.70 -20.89 13.98
C GLU A 233 -1.26 -20.60 13.54
N LEU A 234 -0.47 -21.64 13.30
CA LEU A 234 0.86 -21.52 12.74
C LEU A 234 0.82 -20.90 11.35
N LYS A 235 -0.13 -21.29 10.49
CA LYS A 235 -0.33 -20.68 9.18
C LYS A 235 -0.59 -19.17 9.28
N GLN A 236 -1.42 -18.74 10.22
CA GLN A 236 -1.70 -17.32 10.44
C GLN A 236 -0.46 -16.57 10.95
N LYS A 237 0.32 -17.15 11.87
CA LYS A 237 1.60 -16.56 12.32
C LYS A 237 2.60 -16.45 11.16
N MET A 238 2.67 -17.47 10.31
CA MET A 238 3.59 -17.50 9.18
C MET A 238 3.16 -16.61 8.01
N GLN A 239 1.89 -16.20 7.93
CA GLN A 239 1.42 -15.25 6.91
C GLN A 239 2.20 -13.93 6.94
N ALA A 240 2.62 -13.47 8.13
CA ALA A 240 3.36 -12.23 8.29
C ALA A 240 4.75 -12.21 7.62
N PHE A 241 5.28 -13.36 7.16
CA PHE A 241 6.56 -13.39 6.43
C PHE A 241 6.45 -12.75 5.03
N GLU A 242 5.45 -13.14 4.25
CA GLU A 242 5.25 -12.62 2.88
C GLU A 242 4.01 -11.74 2.73
N GLY A 243 3.04 -11.85 3.64
CA GLY A 243 1.84 -11.04 3.68
C GLY A 243 1.80 -10.17 4.94
N VAL A 244 0.60 -9.81 5.32
CA VAL A 244 0.29 -9.05 6.54
C VAL A 244 -0.87 -9.69 7.30
N ASN A 245 -0.90 -9.47 8.60
CA ASN A 245 -2.03 -9.77 9.47
C ASN A 245 -2.69 -8.45 9.89
N ARG A 246 -4.02 -8.31 9.75
CA ARG A 246 -4.77 -7.12 10.18
C ARG A 246 -4.43 -6.69 11.60
N SER A 247 -4.31 -7.68 12.50
CA SER A 247 -4.02 -7.49 13.92
C SER A 247 -2.74 -6.68 14.18
N SER A 248 -1.78 -6.69 13.25
CA SER A 248 -0.58 -5.89 13.37
C SER A 248 -0.85 -4.39 13.21
N ALA A 249 -1.65 -4.00 12.20
CA ALA A 249 -2.07 -2.61 12.04
C ALA A 249 -3.06 -2.18 13.14
N GLU A 250 -3.95 -3.08 13.56
CA GLU A 250 -4.83 -2.84 14.73
C GLU A 250 -4.02 -2.59 15.99
N TYR A 251 -2.89 -3.27 16.19
CA TYR A 251 -1.99 -3.02 17.31
C TYR A 251 -1.41 -1.60 17.29
N SER A 252 -1.01 -1.11 16.11
CA SER A 252 -0.59 0.29 15.94
C SER A 252 -1.71 1.26 16.34
N LEU A 253 -2.94 1.04 15.85
CA LEU A 253 -4.08 1.89 16.18
C LEU A 253 -4.47 1.80 17.66
N LYS A 254 -4.40 0.62 18.26
CA LYS A 254 -4.61 0.41 19.70
C LYS A 254 -3.59 1.19 20.52
N THR A 255 -2.33 1.22 20.07
CA THR A 255 -1.27 1.98 20.74
C THR A 255 -1.56 3.49 20.71
N ILE A 256 -2.02 4.01 19.57
CA ILE A 256 -2.48 5.41 19.46
C ILE A 256 -3.63 5.67 20.45
N LYS A 257 -4.69 4.84 20.40
CA LYS A 257 -5.88 4.98 21.24
C LYS A 257 -5.62 4.79 22.75
N SER A 258 -4.53 4.13 23.13
CA SER A 258 -4.12 4.04 24.54
C SER A 258 -3.43 5.31 25.07
N ARG A 259 -2.93 6.17 24.17
CA ARG A 259 -2.15 7.38 24.52
C ARG A 259 -2.94 8.67 24.27
N TYR A 260 -3.88 8.64 23.33
CA TYR A 260 -4.64 9.81 22.88
C TYR A 260 -6.14 9.55 22.92
N ALA A 261 -6.91 10.59 23.22
CA ALA A 261 -8.37 10.52 23.30
C ALA A 261 -9.02 10.23 21.93
N ASP A 262 -8.43 10.78 20.86
CA ASP A 262 -8.85 10.57 19.48
C ASP A 262 -7.67 10.81 18.51
N TYR A 263 -7.90 10.59 17.21
CA TYR A 263 -6.89 10.82 16.19
C TYR A 263 -6.52 12.29 16.01
N GLY A 264 -7.42 13.23 16.29
CA GLY A 264 -7.12 14.66 16.22
C GLY A 264 -6.04 15.03 17.23
N ALA A 265 -6.21 14.64 18.49
CA ALA A 265 -5.21 14.85 19.53
C ALA A 265 -3.87 14.18 19.21
N TYR A 266 -3.89 12.98 18.61
CA TYR A 266 -2.69 12.29 18.15
C TYR A 266 -1.98 13.04 17.02
N PHE A 267 -2.71 13.49 15.99
CA PHE A 267 -2.11 14.22 14.87
C PHE A 267 -1.54 15.58 15.29
N GLU A 268 -2.19 16.25 16.24
CA GLU A 268 -1.71 17.51 16.80
C GLU A 268 -0.43 17.31 17.61
N ASP A 269 -0.41 16.36 18.56
CA ASP A 269 0.74 16.14 19.43
C ASP A 269 1.96 15.58 18.68
N VAL A 270 1.74 14.59 17.80
CA VAL A 270 2.85 13.86 17.17
C VAL A 270 3.38 14.54 15.92
N PHE A 271 2.50 15.20 15.15
CA PHE A 271 2.83 15.78 13.85
C PHE A 271 2.59 17.29 13.77
N GLY A 272 2.09 17.94 14.83
CA GLY A 272 1.76 19.36 14.81
C GLY A 272 0.63 19.69 13.83
N ILE A 273 -0.27 18.75 13.57
CA ILE A 273 -1.43 18.94 12.69
C ILE A 273 -2.65 19.17 13.57
N ASP A 274 -2.88 20.43 13.92
CA ASP A 274 -4.10 20.85 14.61
C ASP A 274 -5.36 20.69 13.74
N GLU A 275 -6.54 20.92 14.32
CA GLU A 275 -7.82 20.80 13.61
C GLU A 275 -7.86 21.68 12.34
N LYS A 276 -7.29 22.90 12.41
CA LYS A 276 -7.28 23.84 11.28
C LYS A 276 -6.43 23.33 10.13
N MET A 277 -5.23 22.84 10.42
CA MET A 277 -4.33 22.25 9.43
C MET A 277 -4.93 20.96 8.88
N ARG A 278 -5.51 20.10 9.72
CA ARG A 278 -6.17 18.87 9.27
C ARG A 278 -7.30 19.17 8.29
N LYS A 279 -8.16 20.16 8.61
CA LYS A 279 -9.22 20.61 7.71
C LYS A 279 -8.68 21.14 6.39
N LYS A 280 -7.60 21.94 6.43
CA LYS A 280 -6.93 22.44 5.22
C LYS A 280 -6.42 21.29 4.34
N LEU A 281 -5.79 20.28 4.93
CA LEU A 281 -5.30 19.10 4.21
C LEU A 281 -6.45 18.26 3.63
N GLN A 282 -7.53 18.11 4.38
CA GLN A 282 -8.76 17.45 3.89
C GLN A 282 -9.39 18.23 2.72
N ASP A 283 -9.44 19.56 2.78
CA ASP A 283 -9.96 20.39 1.69
C ASP A 283 -9.08 20.35 0.44
N LEU A 284 -7.77 20.13 0.61
CA LEU A 284 -6.83 19.97 -0.51
C LEU A 284 -6.89 18.57 -1.13
N TYR A 285 -6.99 17.53 -0.31
CA TYR A 285 -6.81 16.14 -0.72
C TYR A 285 -8.10 15.32 -0.80
N LEU A 286 -9.27 15.94 -0.59
CA LEU A 286 -10.57 15.30 -0.75
C LEU A 286 -11.47 16.07 -1.74
N ILE A 287 -12.18 15.34 -2.61
CA ILE A 287 -13.10 15.86 -3.63
C ILE A 287 -14.51 15.26 -3.58
#